data_AF-A0A2P5I0V3-F1
#
_entry.id   AF-A0A2P5I0V3-F1
#
_cell.length_a   1.000
_cell.length_b   1.000
_cell.length_c   1.000
_cell.angle_alpha   90.00
_cell.angle_beta   90.00
_cell.angle_gamma   90.00
#
_symmetry.space_group_name_H-M   'P 1'
#
loop_
_entity.id
_entity.type
_entity.pdbx_description
1 polymer ?
#
loop_
_entity_poly.entity_id
_entity_poly.type
_entity_poly.pdbx_seq_one_letter_code
_entity_poly.pdbx_strand_id
1 'polypeptide(L)'
;MLTDLRGTRRIWKRLSEKDDTTALASLAFAINAKHSPQQCTAVFWSFWNFMQLRVGVNGFIGQVLSFSRGQNLSSGFLKRLAWTSADHRSALMLHDILVKQNGKDTNAWGPAFWEKYVTQHMTRSKHSLINPAVLLEKLLSSTRPAEADYQEADKEADKEADKEADKEAQDPDEVMERKQRQRMRIRECIRIAASAPYLTNRQRFRRTAAFTKYLANVQGFLTARDLASLTHVITEVLRRGEGGSTQRMKWYLGIILGQLGEEACVRVGLMLKRRREWNGQQLAGGVNQPEEPEIIRHVASNLRRQPYKGTHQGRIWPLWRYHLLKNRQRDEVRRIGKKGAKARRRARNSEAEAQQHYFNGDAFGILSEGSPRPEYHPLASF
;
A
#
# COMPACT_ATOMS: atom_id res chain seq x y z
N MET A 1 -34.90 12.00 7.42
CA MET A 1 -35.20 12.91 8.54
C MET A 1 -34.74 12.29 9.85
N LEU A 2 -34.39 13.11 10.85
CA LEU A 2 -33.94 12.67 12.18
C LEU A 2 -35.15 12.28 13.05
N THR A 3 -35.08 11.14 13.74
CA THR A 3 -36.21 10.59 14.52
C THR A 3 -36.31 11.14 15.95
N ASP A 4 -35.18 11.36 16.63
CA ASP A 4 -35.13 11.85 18.02
C ASP A 4 -34.44 13.22 18.15
N LEU A 5 -35.11 14.28 17.71
CA LEU A 5 -34.57 15.65 17.78
C LEU A 5 -34.37 16.12 19.24
N ARG A 6 -35.26 15.72 20.16
CA ARG A 6 -35.21 16.15 21.56
C ARG A 6 -34.03 15.50 22.29
N GLY A 7 -33.76 14.21 22.06
CA GLY A 7 -32.60 13.52 22.60
C GLY A 7 -31.30 14.11 22.09
N THR A 8 -31.20 14.37 20.79
CA THR A 8 -30.02 15.00 20.18
C THR A 8 -29.76 16.39 20.77
N ARG A 9 -30.79 17.23 20.91
CA ARG A 9 -30.67 18.57 21.51
C ARG A 9 -30.21 18.50 22.98
N ARG A 10 -30.72 17.54 23.76
CA ARG A 10 -30.32 17.35 25.17
C ARG A 10 -28.84 16.95 25.30
N ILE A 11 -28.37 16.01 24.47
CA ILE A 11 -26.96 15.61 24.47
C ILE A 11 -26.07 16.77 24.02
N TRP A 12 -26.46 17.45 22.94
CA TRP A 12 -25.71 18.59 22.44
C TRP A 12 -25.55 19.68 23.49
N LYS A 13 -26.66 20.16 24.11
CA LYS A 13 -26.60 21.18 25.17
C LYS A 13 -25.66 20.79 26.32
N ARG A 14 -25.80 19.55 26.82
CA ARG A 14 -24.95 19.03 27.91
C ARG A 14 -23.45 19.07 27.56
N LEU A 15 -23.11 18.83 26.29
CA LEU A 15 -21.73 18.79 25.83
C LEU A 15 -21.20 20.18 25.43
N SER A 16 -22.06 21.05 24.89
CA SER A 16 -21.69 22.38 24.41
C SER A 16 -21.57 23.41 25.53
N GLU A 17 -22.31 23.26 26.63
CA GLU A 17 -22.29 24.18 27.79
C GLU A 17 -20.89 24.38 28.38
N LYS A 18 -19.95 23.47 28.13
CA LYS A 18 -18.58 23.55 28.63
C LYS A 18 -17.65 24.37 27.74
N ASP A 19 -17.88 24.44 26.43
CA ASP A 19 -16.96 25.06 25.49
C ASP A 19 -17.61 25.31 24.11
N ASP A 20 -17.88 26.58 23.79
CA ASP A 20 -18.41 27.00 22.48
C ASP A 20 -17.49 26.61 21.33
N THR A 21 -16.19 26.46 21.57
CA THR A 21 -15.21 26.06 20.54
C THR A 21 -15.39 24.61 20.10
N THR A 22 -16.18 23.80 20.82
CA THR A 22 -16.50 22.42 20.47
C THR A 22 -17.97 22.19 20.14
N ALA A 23 -18.76 23.27 20.01
CA ALA A 23 -20.21 23.19 19.84
C ALA A 23 -20.64 22.41 18.59
N LEU A 24 -19.90 22.51 17.47
CA LEU A 24 -20.27 21.79 16.23
C LEU A 24 -19.83 20.32 16.28
N ALA A 25 -18.68 20.05 16.90
CA ALA A 25 -18.20 18.68 17.10
C ALA A 25 -19.13 17.91 18.04
N SER A 26 -19.58 18.54 19.13
CA SER A 26 -20.55 17.96 20.06
C SER A 26 -21.93 17.76 19.42
N LEU A 27 -22.37 18.64 18.52
CA LEU A 27 -23.59 18.45 17.74
C LEU A 27 -23.47 17.22 16.81
N ALA A 28 -22.36 17.12 16.07
CA ALA A 28 -22.12 15.98 15.20
C ALA A 28 -22.08 14.66 15.99
N PHE A 29 -21.45 14.68 17.18
CA PHE A 29 -21.44 13.54 18.08
C PHE A 29 -22.83 13.18 18.58
N ALA A 30 -23.63 14.17 19.00
CA ALA A 30 -25.00 13.96 19.47
C ALA A 30 -25.88 13.33 18.37
N ILE A 31 -25.73 13.79 17.13
CA ILE A 31 -26.41 13.22 15.96
C ILE A 31 -26.03 11.73 15.81
N ASN A 32 -24.73 11.41 15.86
CA ASN A 32 -24.27 10.03 15.72
C ASN A 32 -24.72 9.11 16.87
N ALA A 33 -24.87 9.65 18.07
CA ALA A 33 -25.26 8.88 19.25
C ALA A 33 -26.76 8.52 19.28
N LYS A 34 -27.62 9.31 18.62
CA LYS A 34 -29.09 9.16 18.70
C LYS A 34 -29.76 8.65 17.45
N HIS A 35 -29.07 8.62 16.32
CA HIS A 35 -29.69 8.31 15.05
C HIS A 35 -29.06 7.09 14.38
N SER A 36 -29.83 6.47 13.50
CA SER A 36 -29.33 5.30 12.78
C SER A 36 -28.18 5.69 11.84
N PRO A 37 -27.29 4.74 11.51
CA PRO A 37 -26.21 4.95 10.56
C PRO A 37 -26.61 5.68 9.27
N GLN A 38 -27.76 5.32 8.69
CA GLN A 38 -28.26 5.84 7.43
C GLN A 38 -28.71 7.30 7.57
N GLN A 39 -29.38 7.64 8.68
CA GLN A 39 -29.82 9.01 8.98
C GLN A 39 -28.62 9.92 9.24
N CYS A 40 -27.65 9.46 10.03
CA CYS A 40 -26.42 10.20 10.31
C CYS A 40 -25.67 10.53 9.03
N THR A 41 -25.56 9.57 8.10
CA THR A 41 -24.93 9.81 6.81
C THR A 41 -25.62 10.97 6.10
N ALA A 42 -26.93 10.90 5.84
CA ALA A 42 -27.64 11.96 5.12
C ALA A 42 -27.46 13.35 5.76
N VAL A 43 -27.54 13.44 7.09
CA VAL A 43 -27.36 14.70 7.81
C VAL A 43 -25.92 15.20 7.73
N PHE A 44 -24.93 14.31 7.84
CA PHE A 44 -23.52 14.70 7.73
C PHE A 44 -23.15 15.24 6.35
N TRP A 45 -23.77 14.77 5.27
CA TRP A 45 -23.58 15.39 3.95
C TRP A 45 -24.00 16.87 3.95
N SER A 46 -25.21 17.16 4.45
CA SER A 46 -25.67 18.55 4.59
C SER A 46 -24.82 19.35 5.57
N PHE A 47 -24.36 18.70 6.64
CA PHE A 47 -23.50 19.30 7.64
C PHE A 47 -22.15 19.73 7.06
N TRP A 48 -21.53 18.89 6.23
CA TRP A 48 -20.28 19.21 5.53
C TRP A 48 -20.45 20.37 4.54
N ASN A 49 -21.56 20.41 3.80
CA ASN A 49 -21.87 21.54 2.93
C ASN A 49 -21.97 22.84 3.74
N PHE A 50 -22.63 22.81 4.89
CA PHE A 50 -22.71 23.95 5.79
C PHE A 50 -21.34 24.37 6.35
N MET A 51 -20.50 23.40 6.75
CA MET A 51 -19.13 23.66 7.24
C MET A 51 -18.24 24.30 6.18
N GLN A 52 -18.35 23.87 4.92
CA GLN A 52 -17.59 24.44 3.80
C GLN A 52 -17.95 25.91 3.56
N LEU A 53 -19.20 26.31 3.77
CA LEU A 53 -19.68 27.66 3.51
C LEU A 53 -19.43 28.67 4.64
N ARG A 54 -19.39 28.21 5.90
CA ARG A 54 -19.41 29.13 7.07
C ARG A 54 -18.12 29.12 7.88
N VAL A 55 -17.77 27.95 8.42
CA VAL A 55 -16.71 27.81 9.44
C VAL A 55 -15.35 27.49 8.81
N GLY A 56 -15.39 26.89 7.62
CA GLY A 56 -14.24 26.27 7.01
C GLY A 56 -14.01 24.87 7.56
N VAL A 57 -13.65 23.96 6.66
CA VAL A 57 -13.43 22.54 6.96
C VAL A 57 -12.37 22.35 8.05
N ASN A 58 -11.26 23.10 7.97
CA ASN A 58 -10.19 23.02 8.97
C ASN A 58 -10.64 23.49 10.36
N GLY A 59 -11.52 24.49 10.44
CA GLY A 59 -12.07 24.98 11.70
C GLY A 59 -12.87 23.89 12.39
N PHE A 60 -13.77 23.23 11.65
CA PHE A 60 -14.54 22.11 12.18
C PHE A 60 -13.66 20.92 12.61
N ILE A 61 -12.67 20.53 11.81
CA ILE A 61 -11.70 19.48 12.19
C ILE A 61 -10.96 19.86 13.47
N GLY A 62 -10.59 21.14 13.63
CA GLY A 62 -10.02 21.67 14.86
C GLY A 62 -10.95 21.48 16.06
N GLN A 63 -12.25 21.75 15.90
CA GLN A 63 -13.24 21.49 16.96
C GLN A 63 -13.34 20.01 17.30
N VAL A 64 -13.33 19.12 16.30
CA VAL A 64 -13.36 17.66 16.53
C VAL A 64 -12.11 17.21 17.28
N LEU A 65 -10.94 17.75 16.94
CA LEU A 65 -9.69 17.47 17.66
C LEU A 65 -9.77 17.96 19.12
N SER A 66 -10.24 19.17 19.38
CA SER A 66 -10.41 19.67 20.76
C SER A 66 -11.40 18.82 21.53
N PHE A 67 -12.55 18.49 20.93
CA PHE A 67 -13.56 17.63 21.53
C PHE A 67 -13.03 16.22 21.83
N SER A 68 -12.15 15.68 20.98
CA SER A 68 -11.51 14.37 21.14
C SER A 68 -10.60 14.25 22.37
N ARG A 69 -10.15 15.38 22.94
CA ARG A 69 -9.31 15.39 24.15
C ARG A 69 -10.12 15.11 25.42
N GLY A 70 -11.39 15.51 25.43
CA GLY A 70 -12.29 15.34 26.59
C GLY A 70 -13.24 14.16 26.45
N GLN A 71 -13.35 13.56 25.26
CA GLN A 71 -14.29 12.47 24.98
C GLN A 71 -13.63 11.41 24.10
N ASN A 72 -13.82 10.14 24.45
CA ASN A 72 -13.40 9.01 23.62
C ASN A 72 -14.31 8.91 22.40
N LEU A 73 -13.79 9.29 21.24
CA LEU A 73 -14.54 9.25 20.00
C LEU A 73 -14.49 7.84 19.41
N SER A 74 -15.64 7.27 19.11
CA SER A 74 -15.67 5.94 18.52
C SER A 74 -15.09 5.94 17.10
N SER A 75 -14.39 4.86 16.74
CA SER A 75 -13.88 4.65 15.37
C SER A 75 -15.01 4.75 14.33
N GLY A 76 -16.21 4.24 14.67
CA GLY A 76 -17.40 4.31 13.81
C GLY A 76 -17.88 5.75 13.54
N PHE A 77 -17.83 6.63 14.53
CA PHE A 77 -18.19 8.05 14.37
C PHE A 77 -17.22 8.76 13.41
N LEU A 78 -15.92 8.62 13.64
CA LEU A 78 -14.90 9.28 12.81
C LEU A 78 -14.88 8.72 11.38
N LYS A 79 -15.05 7.41 11.19
CA LYS A 79 -15.21 6.78 9.87
C LYS A 79 -16.40 7.35 9.11
N ARG A 80 -17.54 7.56 9.78
CA ARG A 80 -18.76 8.10 9.16
C ARG A 80 -18.60 9.57 8.77
N LEU A 81 -18.00 10.37 9.64
CA LEU A 81 -17.65 11.76 9.32
C LEU A 81 -16.69 11.84 8.13
N ALA A 82 -15.65 11.01 8.13
CA ALA A 82 -14.69 10.94 7.04
C ALA A 82 -15.35 10.54 5.72
N TRP A 83 -16.19 9.49 5.75
CA TRP A 83 -16.94 9.02 4.59
C TRP A 83 -17.84 10.10 3.98
N THR A 84 -18.56 10.83 4.82
CA THR A 84 -19.50 11.87 4.37
C THR A 84 -18.83 13.17 3.96
N SER A 85 -17.58 13.41 4.36
CA SER A 85 -16.85 14.64 3.99
C SER A 85 -16.61 14.76 2.49
N ALA A 86 -16.52 13.64 1.79
CA ALA A 86 -16.03 13.54 0.40
C ALA A 86 -14.69 14.28 0.15
N ASP A 87 -13.98 14.66 1.21
CA ASP A 87 -12.69 15.34 1.19
C ASP A 87 -11.65 14.47 1.88
N HIS A 88 -10.63 14.10 1.13
CA HIS A 88 -9.65 13.14 1.62
C HIS A 88 -8.71 13.78 2.64
N ARG A 89 -8.51 15.11 2.60
CA ARG A 89 -7.73 15.81 3.62
C ARG A 89 -8.46 15.71 4.97
N SER A 90 -9.75 16.00 4.99
CA SER A 90 -10.61 15.83 6.17
C SER A 90 -10.60 14.39 6.67
N ALA A 91 -10.76 13.40 5.78
CA ALA A 91 -10.71 11.99 6.15
C ALA A 91 -9.37 11.60 6.80
N LEU A 92 -8.24 12.05 6.26
CA LEU A 92 -6.91 11.81 6.85
C LEU A 92 -6.75 12.49 8.21
N MET A 93 -7.19 13.73 8.37
CA MET A 93 -7.13 14.42 9.66
C MET A 93 -8.00 13.72 10.73
N LEU A 94 -9.20 13.27 10.36
CA LEU A 94 -10.07 12.50 11.24
C LEU A 94 -9.47 11.13 11.61
N HIS A 95 -8.75 10.50 10.68
CA HIS A 95 -7.98 9.30 10.94
C HIS A 95 -6.88 9.58 11.97
N ASP A 96 -6.11 10.65 11.78
CA ASP A 96 -5.00 10.99 12.66
C ASP A 96 -5.46 11.37 14.07
N ILE A 97 -6.66 11.94 14.22
CA ILE A 97 -7.30 12.12 15.53
C ILE A 97 -7.48 10.76 16.22
N LEU A 98 -8.00 9.75 15.52
CA LEU A 98 -8.17 8.42 16.10
C LEU A 98 -6.84 7.74 16.45
N VAL A 99 -5.83 7.87 15.58
CA VAL A 99 -4.49 7.34 15.87
C VAL A 99 -3.90 7.97 17.13
N LYS A 100 -4.06 9.29 17.30
CA LYS A 100 -3.61 10.02 18.49
C LYS A 100 -4.36 9.57 19.75
N GLN A 101 -5.65 9.28 19.65
CA GLN A 101 -6.45 8.77 20.78
C GLN A 101 -6.04 7.35 21.19
N ASN A 102 -5.75 6.48 20.22
CA ASN A 102 -5.47 5.06 20.48
C ASN A 102 -3.98 4.77 20.76
N GLY A 103 -3.07 5.72 20.49
CA GLY A 103 -1.66 5.67 20.88
C GLY A 103 -0.77 4.63 20.19
N LYS A 104 -1.34 3.62 19.50
CA LYS A 104 -0.57 2.49 18.94
C LYS A 104 -0.95 2.10 17.51
N ASP A 105 -2.18 2.37 17.09
CA ASP A 105 -2.71 1.77 15.87
C ASP A 105 -2.63 2.71 14.66
N THR A 106 -1.50 2.67 13.94
CA THR A 106 -1.28 3.49 12.71
C THR A 106 -2.29 3.21 11.59
N ASN A 107 -3.04 2.10 11.74
CA ASN A 107 -3.95 1.55 10.76
C ASN A 107 -5.38 1.39 11.30
N ALA A 108 -5.82 2.29 12.17
CA ALA A 108 -7.07 2.22 12.92
C ALA A 108 -8.36 2.00 12.09
N TRP A 109 -8.34 2.31 10.79
CA TRP A 109 -9.49 2.10 9.89
C TRP A 109 -9.41 0.87 8.99
N GLY A 110 -8.23 0.26 8.89
CA GLY A 110 -7.94 -0.85 7.99
C GLY A 110 -8.00 -0.46 6.50
N PRO A 111 -7.43 -1.27 5.61
CA PRO A 111 -7.42 -0.98 4.17
C PRO A 111 -8.80 -0.98 3.53
N ALA A 112 -9.70 -1.86 3.98
CA ALA A 112 -11.02 -2.02 3.36
C ALA A 112 -11.85 -0.74 3.41
N PHE A 113 -11.71 0.07 4.46
CA PHE A 113 -12.32 1.39 4.52
C PHE A 113 -11.75 2.31 3.45
N TRP A 114 -10.42 2.43 3.38
CA TRP A 114 -9.74 3.29 2.43
C TRP A 114 -10.00 2.90 0.98
N GLU A 115 -10.09 1.60 0.67
CA GLU A 115 -10.47 1.10 -0.65
C GLU A 115 -11.86 1.57 -1.07
N LYS A 116 -12.86 1.34 -0.20
CA LYS A 116 -14.24 1.79 -0.46
C LYS A 116 -14.29 3.31 -0.61
N TYR A 117 -13.58 4.02 0.26
CA TYR A 117 -13.55 5.49 0.29
C TYR A 117 -12.95 6.04 -1.00
N VAL A 118 -11.78 5.55 -1.40
CA VAL A 118 -11.09 5.94 -2.63
C VAL A 118 -11.95 5.63 -3.85
N THR A 119 -12.51 4.43 -3.94
CA THR A 119 -13.33 4.01 -5.09
C THR A 119 -14.55 4.93 -5.27
N GLN A 120 -15.19 5.32 -4.17
CA GLN A 120 -16.37 6.17 -4.20
C GLN A 120 -16.07 7.64 -4.46
N HIS A 121 -14.99 8.17 -3.87
CA HIS A 121 -14.76 9.62 -3.84
C HIS A 121 -13.71 10.11 -4.84
N MET A 122 -12.76 9.26 -5.30
CA MET A 122 -11.74 9.71 -6.26
C MET A 122 -12.27 9.97 -7.66
N THR A 123 -13.32 9.28 -8.09
CA THR A 123 -13.92 9.51 -9.41
C THR A 123 -14.66 10.85 -9.48
N ARG A 124 -15.11 11.38 -8.33
CA ARG A 124 -15.91 12.59 -8.23
C ARG A 124 -15.11 13.83 -7.83
N SER A 125 -13.93 13.67 -7.22
CA SER A 125 -13.16 14.79 -6.70
C SER A 125 -12.45 15.57 -7.82
N LYS A 126 -13.09 16.63 -8.34
CA LYS A 126 -12.43 17.63 -9.21
C LYS A 126 -11.30 18.40 -8.51
N HIS A 127 -11.26 18.38 -7.17
CA HIS A 127 -10.41 19.25 -6.33
C HIS A 127 -9.37 18.52 -5.48
N SER A 128 -8.90 17.36 -5.93
CA SER A 128 -7.94 16.56 -5.17
C SER A 128 -6.59 17.29 -5.05
N LEU A 129 -6.37 18.10 -4.01
CA LEU A 129 -5.03 18.50 -3.51
C LEU A 129 -4.41 17.39 -2.64
N ILE A 130 -4.91 16.17 -2.80
CA ILE A 130 -4.56 15.04 -1.95
C ILE A 130 -3.11 14.71 -2.22
N ASN A 131 -2.32 14.43 -1.20
CA ASN A 131 -1.06 13.75 -1.43
C ASN A 131 -1.37 12.25 -1.54
N PRO A 132 -1.41 11.64 -2.74
CA PRO A 132 -1.84 10.26 -2.89
C PRO A 132 -0.86 9.39 -2.13
N ALA A 133 0.42 9.77 -2.00
CA ALA A 133 1.39 9.04 -1.18
C ALA A 133 0.90 8.75 0.26
N VAL A 134 0.10 9.62 0.88
CA VAL A 134 -0.41 9.41 2.24
C VAL A 134 -1.54 8.37 2.22
N LEU A 135 -2.49 8.48 1.29
CA LEU A 135 -3.53 7.44 1.13
C LEU A 135 -2.91 6.10 0.72
N LEU A 136 -1.86 6.14 -0.10
CA LEU A 136 -1.10 4.99 -0.56
C LEU A 136 -0.38 4.31 0.61
N GLU A 137 0.21 5.08 1.52
CA GLU A 137 0.75 4.55 2.76
C GLU A 137 -0.34 3.80 3.52
N LYS A 138 -1.49 4.43 3.77
CA LYS A 138 -2.60 3.77 4.49
C LYS A 138 -3.16 2.51 3.80
N LEU A 139 -3.22 2.49 2.47
CA LEU A 139 -3.64 1.32 1.70
C LEU A 139 -2.63 0.16 1.79
N LEU A 140 -1.34 0.48 1.97
CA LEU A 140 -0.24 -0.49 2.04
C LEU A 140 0.21 -0.81 3.46
N SER A 141 -0.09 0.00 4.46
CA SER A 141 0.34 -0.18 5.86
C SER A 141 -0.14 -1.50 6.48
N SER A 142 -1.23 -2.08 5.96
CA SER A 142 -1.70 -3.41 6.40
C SER A 142 -0.88 -4.57 5.85
N THR A 143 0.07 -4.29 4.97
CA THR A 143 0.87 -5.30 4.27
C THR A 143 2.35 -5.22 4.63
N ARG A 144 2.71 -4.44 5.67
CA ARG A 144 3.94 -4.74 6.38
C ARG A 144 3.72 -6.12 7.01
N PRO A 145 4.45 -7.16 6.60
CA PRO A 145 4.45 -8.38 7.37
C PRO A 145 4.87 -7.99 8.79
N ALA A 146 4.29 -8.64 9.80
CA ALA A 146 4.68 -8.48 11.21
C ALA A 146 6.19 -8.73 11.45
N GLU A 147 6.94 -9.12 10.42
CA GLU A 147 8.40 -9.20 10.32
C GLU A 147 9.18 -7.95 10.79
N ALA A 148 8.57 -6.76 10.90
CA ALA A 148 9.24 -5.56 11.41
C ALA A 148 9.22 -5.42 12.95
N ASP A 149 8.43 -6.22 13.68
CA ASP A 149 8.42 -6.26 15.15
C ASP A 149 9.33 -7.36 15.72
N TYR A 150 10.05 -8.11 14.86
CA TYR A 150 11.05 -9.11 15.28
C TYR A 150 12.34 -8.51 15.87
N GLN A 151 12.35 -7.22 16.22
CA GLN A 151 13.45 -6.62 17.00
C GLN A 151 13.07 -6.32 18.45
N GLU A 152 11.81 -6.53 18.86
CA GLU A 152 11.41 -6.47 20.29
C GLU A 152 10.99 -7.85 20.86
N ALA A 153 11.03 -8.92 20.06
CA ALA A 153 10.55 -10.26 20.41
C ALA A 153 11.54 -11.15 21.20
N ASP A 154 12.71 -10.65 21.61
CA ASP A 154 13.66 -11.41 22.45
C ASP A 154 13.16 -11.60 23.92
N LYS A 155 11.91 -11.23 24.24
CA LYS A 155 11.31 -11.39 25.58
C LYS A 155 10.01 -12.20 25.64
N GLU A 156 9.51 -12.74 24.52
CA GLU A 156 8.25 -13.54 24.49
C GLU A 156 8.40 -14.94 23.85
N ALA A 157 9.64 -15.42 23.66
CA ALA A 157 9.94 -16.67 22.97
C ALA A 157 9.31 -17.95 23.59
N ASP A 158 8.93 -17.94 24.87
CA ASP A 158 8.34 -19.11 25.53
C ASP A 158 6.81 -19.22 25.43
N LYS A 159 6.12 -18.28 24.75
CA LYS A 159 4.65 -18.31 24.58
C LYS A 159 4.16 -18.46 23.13
N GLU A 160 5.06 -18.52 22.15
CA GLU A 160 4.70 -18.61 20.72
C GLU A 160 4.68 -20.03 20.15
N ALA A 161 5.27 -21.02 20.83
CA ALA A 161 5.29 -22.41 20.35
C ALA A 161 3.89 -23.03 20.23
N ASP A 162 2.93 -22.63 21.08
CA ASP A 162 1.54 -23.12 21.02
C ASP A 162 0.64 -22.36 20.04
N LYS A 163 1.10 -21.24 19.45
CA LYS A 163 0.31 -20.44 18.48
C LYS A 163 0.70 -20.64 17.02
N GLU A 164 1.78 -21.37 16.75
CA GLU A 164 2.16 -21.74 15.37
C GLU A 164 1.38 -22.95 14.85
N ALA A 165 0.94 -23.86 15.72
CA ALA A 165 0.12 -25.03 15.32
C ALA A 165 -1.27 -24.64 14.79
N ASP A 166 -1.84 -23.52 15.22
CA ASP A 166 -3.18 -23.05 14.78
C ASP A 166 -3.15 -22.18 13.50
N LYS A 167 -1.96 -21.85 12.96
CA LYS A 167 -1.85 -21.08 11.70
C LYS A 167 -1.79 -21.98 10.45
N GLU A 168 -1.77 -23.30 10.61
CA GLU A 168 -1.47 -24.26 9.53
C GLU A 168 -2.66 -24.65 8.64
N ALA A 169 -3.87 -24.15 8.89
CA ALA A 169 -5.03 -24.40 8.04
C ALA A 169 -5.73 -23.12 7.56
N GLN A 170 -4.97 -22.07 7.18
CA GLN A 170 -5.57 -21.01 6.37
C GLN A 170 -5.93 -21.59 5.00
N ASP A 171 -7.22 -21.51 4.66
CA ASP A 171 -7.75 -21.93 3.36
C ASP A 171 -6.90 -21.30 2.23
N PRO A 172 -6.28 -22.11 1.34
CA PRO A 172 -5.47 -21.61 0.24
C PRO A 172 -6.22 -20.60 -0.63
N ASP A 173 -7.55 -20.71 -0.73
CA ASP A 173 -8.39 -19.78 -1.48
C ASP A 173 -8.45 -18.40 -0.80
N GLU A 174 -8.54 -18.34 0.53
CA GLU A 174 -8.52 -17.08 1.27
C GLU A 174 -7.16 -16.37 1.12
N VAL A 175 -6.05 -17.12 1.17
CA VAL A 175 -4.70 -16.57 0.96
C VAL A 175 -4.56 -16.02 -0.46
N MET A 176 -5.08 -16.73 -1.46
CA MET A 176 -5.07 -16.29 -2.85
C MET A 176 -5.90 -15.02 -3.02
N GLU A 177 -7.09 -14.96 -2.43
CA GLU A 177 -7.98 -13.81 -2.51
C GLU A 177 -7.35 -12.56 -1.85
N ARG A 178 -6.74 -12.71 -0.68
CA ARG A 178 -5.99 -11.63 0.00
C ARG A 178 -4.87 -11.08 -0.88
N LYS A 179 -4.07 -11.96 -1.51
CA LYS A 179 -3.02 -11.55 -2.46
C LYS A 179 -3.60 -10.84 -3.69
N GLN A 180 -4.72 -11.31 -4.21
CA GLN A 180 -5.38 -10.69 -5.36
C GLN A 180 -5.93 -9.29 -5.01
N ARG A 181 -6.57 -9.14 -3.86
CA ARG A 181 -7.01 -7.83 -3.33
C ARG A 181 -5.82 -6.88 -3.18
N GLN A 182 -4.71 -7.35 -2.61
CA GLN A 182 -3.48 -6.56 -2.50
C GLN A 182 -2.96 -6.10 -3.88
N ARG A 183 -2.90 -6.99 -4.89
CA ARG A 183 -2.49 -6.62 -6.25
C ARG A 183 -3.40 -5.56 -6.86
N MET A 184 -4.72 -5.71 -6.67
CA MET A 184 -5.71 -4.72 -7.15
C MET A 184 -5.52 -3.36 -6.47
N ARG A 185 -5.27 -3.33 -5.15
CA ARG A 185 -4.91 -2.09 -4.43
C ARG A 185 -3.71 -1.42 -5.06
N ILE A 186 -2.62 -2.16 -5.28
CA ILE A 186 -1.38 -1.59 -5.84
C ILE A 186 -1.61 -1.07 -7.27
N ARG A 187 -2.40 -1.76 -8.10
CA ARG A 187 -2.75 -1.28 -9.44
C ARG A 187 -3.53 0.02 -9.41
N GLU A 188 -4.49 0.12 -8.51
CA GLU A 188 -5.27 1.34 -8.32
C GLU A 188 -4.39 2.49 -7.83
N CYS A 189 -3.48 2.21 -6.91
CA CYS A 189 -2.44 3.11 -6.45
C CYS A 189 -1.57 3.66 -7.59
N ILE A 190 -1.11 2.77 -8.51
CA ILE A 190 -0.36 3.14 -9.71
C ILE A 190 -1.17 4.09 -10.59
N ARG A 191 -2.46 3.77 -10.82
CA ARG A 191 -3.37 4.54 -11.65
C ARG A 191 -3.56 5.96 -11.10
N ILE A 192 -3.88 6.07 -9.82
CA ILE A 192 -4.08 7.35 -9.12
C ILE A 192 -2.82 8.21 -9.18
N ALA A 193 -1.65 7.63 -8.87
CA ALA A 193 -0.39 8.36 -8.90
C ALA A 193 -0.03 8.85 -10.31
N ALA A 194 -0.39 8.10 -11.35
CA ALA A 194 -0.14 8.45 -12.74
C ALA A 194 -1.05 9.59 -13.24
N SER A 195 -2.32 9.62 -12.82
CA SER A 195 -3.33 10.59 -13.28
C SER A 195 -3.46 11.84 -12.40
N ALA A 196 -2.77 11.91 -11.26
CA ALA A 196 -2.84 13.03 -10.33
C ALA A 196 -2.34 14.37 -10.94
N PRO A 197 -3.22 15.36 -11.19
CA PRO A 197 -2.86 16.59 -11.92
C PRO A 197 -1.97 17.54 -11.12
N TYR A 198 -2.07 17.53 -9.80
CA TYR A 198 -1.30 18.37 -8.87
C TYR A 198 0.13 17.86 -8.64
N LEU A 199 0.47 16.66 -9.12
CA LEU A 199 1.83 16.13 -9.01
C LEU A 199 2.66 16.56 -10.20
N THR A 200 3.88 17.06 -9.91
CA THR A 200 4.89 17.29 -10.94
C THR A 200 5.20 15.99 -11.69
N ASN A 201 5.60 16.08 -12.96
CA ASN A 201 5.99 14.90 -13.77
C ASN A 201 7.04 14.03 -13.06
N ARG A 202 7.98 14.65 -12.34
CA ARG A 202 9.01 13.95 -11.56
C ARG A 202 8.41 13.18 -10.38
N GLN A 203 7.46 13.77 -9.65
CA GLN A 203 6.78 13.11 -8.54
C GLN A 203 5.88 11.97 -9.03
N ARG A 204 5.10 12.17 -10.10
CA ARG A 204 4.31 11.11 -10.75
C ARG A 204 5.19 9.93 -11.11
N PHE A 205 6.27 10.17 -11.86
CA PHE A 205 7.22 9.14 -12.23
C PHE A 205 7.79 8.38 -11.02
N ARG A 206 8.33 9.09 -10.01
CA ARG A 206 8.93 8.47 -8.83
C ARG A 206 7.95 7.56 -8.09
N ARG A 207 6.70 7.99 -7.95
CA ARG A 207 5.66 7.23 -7.26
C ARG A 207 5.18 6.04 -8.07
N THR A 208 4.80 6.26 -9.32
CA THR A 208 4.40 5.18 -10.23
C THR A 208 5.49 4.11 -10.33
N ALA A 209 6.76 4.51 -10.49
CA ALA A 209 7.90 3.60 -10.49
C ALA A 209 8.04 2.78 -9.21
N ALA A 210 7.87 3.41 -8.03
CA ALA A 210 7.94 2.72 -6.74
C ALA A 210 6.83 1.66 -6.61
N PHE A 211 5.59 1.99 -6.99
CA PHE A 211 4.49 1.02 -6.95
C PHE A 211 4.61 -0.08 -8.00
N THR A 212 5.07 0.24 -9.21
CA THR A 212 5.34 -0.79 -10.22
C THR A 212 6.41 -1.76 -9.73
N LYS A 213 7.46 -1.28 -9.05
CA LYS A 213 8.45 -2.15 -8.41
C LYS A 213 7.84 -3.00 -7.29
N TYR A 214 6.99 -2.42 -6.46
CA TYR A 214 6.30 -3.15 -5.40
C TYR A 214 5.35 -4.22 -5.96
N LEU A 215 4.59 -3.89 -7.01
CA LEU A 215 3.74 -4.85 -7.74
C LEU A 215 4.57 -5.99 -8.33
N ALA A 216 5.73 -5.69 -8.92
CA ALA A 216 6.64 -6.71 -9.46
C ALA A 216 7.14 -7.66 -8.36
N ASN A 217 7.40 -7.14 -7.15
CA ASN A 217 7.82 -7.97 -6.02
C ASN A 217 6.68 -8.88 -5.53
N VAL A 218 5.45 -8.38 -5.48
CA VAL A 218 4.26 -9.13 -5.01
C VAL A 218 3.76 -10.15 -6.04
N GLN A 219 3.84 -9.83 -7.33
CA GLN A 219 3.35 -10.68 -8.42
C GLN A 219 4.46 -11.57 -9.01
N GLY A 220 5.73 -11.22 -8.83
CA GLY A 220 6.89 -11.89 -9.45
C GLY A 220 7.14 -11.46 -10.91
N PHE A 221 6.09 -11.07 -11.62
CA PHE A 221 6.14 -10.56 -12.99
C PHE A 221 5.16 -9.39 -13.18
N LEU A 222 5.37 -8.59 -14.23
CA LEU A 222 4.49 -7.49 -14.63
C LEU A 222 3.89 -7.76 -16.00
N THR A 223 2.57 -7.58 -16.13
CA THR A 223 1.89 -7.65 -17.43
C THR A 223 2.05 -6.35 -18.21
N ALA A 224 1.79 -6.38 -19.53
CA ALA A 224 1.72 -5.18 -20.35
C ALA A 224 0.69 -4.17 -19.82
N ARG A 225 -0.42 -4.65 -19.23
CA ARG A 225 -1.45 -3.82 -18.59
C ARG A 225 -0.91 -3.12 -17.34
N ASP A 226 -0.13 -3.82 -16.52
CA ASP A 226 0.48 -3.25 -15.31
C ASP A 226 1.49 -2.14 -15.65
N LEU A 227 2.17 -2.27 -16.79
CA LEU A 227 3.14 -1.31 -17.27
C LEU A 227 2.52 -0.10 -17.98
N ALA A 228 1.27 -0.20 -18.46
CA ALA A 228 0.64 0.86 -19.26
C ALA A 228 0.63 2.24 -18.56
N SER A 229 0.35 2.29 -17.26
CA SER A 229 0.38 3.54 -16.48
C SER A 229 1.80 4.11 -16.35
N LEU A 230 2.81 3.25 -16.18
CA LEU A 230 4.21 3.67 -16.16
C LEU A 230 4.66 4.18 -17.53
N THR A 231 4.27 3.48 -18.61
CA THR A 231 4.49 3.91 -20.00
C THR A 231 3.88 5.28 -20.25
N HIS A 232 2.64 5.50 -19.80
CA HIS A 232 1.95 6.78 -19.95
C HIS A 232 2.73 7.91 -19.27
N VAL A 233 3.13 7.73 -18.00
CA VAL A 233 3.88 8.76 -17.26
C VAL A 233 5.24 9.07 -17.88
N ILE A 234 5.92 8.07 -18.44
CA ILE A 234 7.23 8.25 -19.08
C ILE A 234 7.11 8.92 -20.45
N THR A 235 6.10 8.53 -21.22
CA THR A 235 5.87 9.09 -22.56
C THR A 235 5.15 10.43 -22.53
N GLU A 236 4.52 10.83 -21.42
CA GLU A 236 3.86 12.13 -21.25
C GLU A 236 4.77 13.31 -21.59
N VAL A 237 6.03 13.27 -21.14
CA VAL A 237 7.04 14.29 -21.45
C VAL A 237 7.30 14.34 -22.97
N LEU A 238 7.40 13.18 -23.62
CA LEU A 238 7.56 13.08 -25.06
C LEU A 238 6.31 13.53 -25.83
N ARG A 239 5.12 13.35 -25.26
CA ARG A 239 3.87 13.83 -25.88
C ARG A 239 3.82 15.35 -25.94
N ARG A 240 4.40 16.02 -24.95
CA ARG A 240 4.51 17.49 -24.87
C ARG A 240 5.58 18.10 -25.77
N GLY A 241 6.25 17.31 -26.60
CA GLY A 241 7.33 17.80 -27.47
C GLY A 241 8.69 17.88 -26.78
N GLU A 242 8.80 17.56 -25.49
CA GLU A 242 10.10 17.57 -24.80
C GLU A 242 10.92 16.33 -25.16
N GLY A 243 12.25 16.43 -25.13
CA GLY A 243 13.15 15.30 -25.43
C GLY A 243 13.17 14.19 -24.36
N GLY A 244 12.68 14.47 -23.15
CA GLY A 244 12.68 13.54 -22.02
C GLY A 244 14.07 13.14 -21.51
N SER A 245 14.08 12.52 -20.32
CA SER A 245 15.32 12.07 -19.68
C SER A 245 15.78 10.71 -20.23
N THR A 246 16.95 10.67 -20.87
CA THR A 246 17.58 9.44 -21.38
C THR A 246 17.74 8.39 -20.28
N GLN A 247 18.06 8.79 -19.05
CA GLN A 247 18.22 7.87 -17.92
C GLN A 247 16.89 7.19 -17.53
N ARG A 248 15.77 7.94 -17.53
CA ARG A 248 14.44 7.38 -17.22
C ARG A 248 13.99 6.38 -18.29
N MET A 249 14.25 6.68 -19.56
CA MET A 249 13.95 5.76 -20.66
C MET A 249 14.79 4.49 -20.60
N LYS A 250 16.11 4.61 -20.37
CA LYS A 250 16.99 3.45 -20.22
C LYS A 250 16.53 2.55 -19.06
N TRP A 251 16.18 3.15 -17.93
CA TRP A 251 15.62 2.42 -16.79
C TRP A 251 14.33 1.68 -17.15
N TYR A 252 13.41 2.35 -17.83
CA TYR A 252 12.13 1.76 -18.25
C TYR A 252 12.28 0.65 -19.28
N LEU A 253 13.16 0.82 -20.28
CA LEU A 253 13.51 -0.25 -21.21
C LEU A 253 14.12 -1.45 -20.49
N GLY A 254 14.91 -1.22 -19.44
CA GLY A 254 15.38 -2.30 -18.56
C GLY A 254 14.25 -3.09 -17.89
N ILE A 255 13.17 -2.40 -17.46
CA ILE A 255 11.97 -3.07 -16.93
C ILE A 255 11.27 -3.87 -18.03
N ILE A 256 11.06 -3.28 -19.21
CA ILE A 256 10.41 -3.97 -20.33
C ILE A 256 11.21 -5.21 -20.74
N LEU A 257 12.52 -5.10 -20.85
CA LEU A 257 13.41 -6.22 -21.15
C LEU A 257 13.30 -7.34 -20.10
N GLY A 258 13.28 -6.97 -18.82
CA GLY A 258 13.20 -7.93 -17.72
C GLY A 258 11.83 -8.61 -17.56
N GLN A 259 10.74 -7.96 -17.97
CA GLN A 259 9.37 -8.40 -17.71
C GLN A 259 8.64 -8.93 -18.95
N LEU A 260 8.89 -8.34 -20.12
CA LEU A 260 8.22 -8.66 -21.39
C LEU A 260 9.17 -9.21 -22.47
N GLY A 261 10.48 -9.25 -22.18
CA GLY A 261 11.49 -9.81 -23.08
C GLY A 261 12.10 -8.81 -24.08
N GLU A 262 13.02 -9.34 -24.89
CA GLU A 262 13.88 -8.55 -25.78
C GLU A 262 13.10 -7.91 -26.93
N GLU A 263 12.20 -8.65 -27.58
CA GLU A 263 11.39 -8.12 -28.70
C GLU A 263 10.49 -6.95 -28.29
N ALA A 264 9.84 -7.05 -27.12
CA ALA A 264 9.05 -5.96 -26.57
C ALA A 264 9.92 -4.74 -26.28
N CYS A 265 11.12 -4.96 -25.72
CA CYS A 265 12.07 -3.89 -25.44
C CYS A 265 12.54 -3.18 -26.72
N VAL A 266 12.86 -3.92 -27.79
CA VAL A 266 13.27 -3.36 -29.08
C VAL A 266 12.13 -2.53 -29.68
N ARG A 267 10.91 -3.07 -29.72
CA ARG A 267 9.73 -2.36 -30.24
C ARG A 267 9.47 -1.05 -29.50
N VAL A 268 9.45 -1.09 -28.17
CA VAL A 268 9.26 0.10 -27.33
C VAL A 268 10.43 1.08 -27.50
N GLY A 269 11.66 0.58 -27.60
CA GLY A 269 12.85 1.40 -27.83
C GLY A 269 12.80 2.17 -29.15
N LEU A 270 12.42 1.50 -30.25
CA LEU A 270 12.24 2.14 -31.55
C LEU A 270 11.12 3.20 -31.52
N MET A 271 10.00 2.91 -30.86
CA MET A 271 8.91 3.87 -30.69
C MET A 271 9.38 5.13 -29.93
N LEU A 272 10.10 4.95 -28.82
CA LEU A 272 10.64 6.07 -28.03
C LEU A 272 11.67 6.87 -28.83
N LYS A 273 12.54 6.19 -29.61
CA LYS A 273 13.53 6.84 -30.48
C LYS A 273 12.84 7.73 -31.53
N ARG A 274 11.91 7.18 -32.30
CA ARG A 274 11.15 7.91 -33.33
C ARG A 274 10.44 9.13 -32.75
N ARG A 275 9.83 8.99 -31.55
CA ARG A 275 9.17 10.12 -30.90
C ARG A 275 10.14 11.23 -30.50
N ARG A 276 11.35 10.89 -30.04
CA ARG A 276 12.38 11.89 -29.72
C ARG A 276 12.89 12.61 -30.96
N GLU A 277 13.11 11.88 -32.05
CA GLU A 277 13.52 12.45 -33.35
C GLU A 277 12.45 13.42 -33.86
N TRP A 278 11.19 13.01 -33.83
CA TRP A 278 10.04 13.87 -34.15
C TRP A 278 10.01 15.15 -33.32
N ASN A 279 10.15 15.04 -32.00
CA ASN A 279 10.18 16.19 -31.11
C ASN A 279 11.37 17.13 -31.40
N GLY A 280 12.53 16.56 -31.74
CA GLY A 280 13.72 17.34 -32.14
C GLY A 280 13.51 18.10 -33.45
N GLN A 281 12.89 17.46 -34.45
CA GLN A 281 12.54 18.11 -35.72
C GLN A 281 11.55 19.26 -35.52
N GLN A 282 10.54 19.08 -34.66
CA GLN A 282 9.57 20.12 -34.32
C GLN A 282 10.23 21.35 -33.67
N LEU A 283 11.23 21.13 -32.79
CA LEU A 283 11.98 22.21 -32.16
C LEU A 283 12.90 22.95 -33.14
N ALA A 284 13.46 22.24 -34.12
CA ALA A 284 14.34 22.82 -35.14
C ALA A 284 13.58 23.50 -36.29
N GLY A 285 12.39 23.02 -36.62
CA GLY A 285 11.65 23.35 -37.84
C GLY A 285 10.69 24.53 -37.77
N GLY A 286 10.70 25.32 -36.68
CA GLY A 286 10.01 26.61 -36.59
C GLY A 286 8.63 26.68 -37.27
N VAL A 287 7.62 26.09 -36.64
CA VAL A 287 6.18 26.30 -36.97
C VAL A 287 5.81 25.92 -38.41
N ASN A 288 5.68 24.62 -38.68
CA ASN A 288 4.68 24.07 -39.59
C ASN A 288 4.42 22.63 -39.14
N GLN A 289 3.31 22.39 -38.43
CA GLN A 289 2.98 21.09 -37.87
C GLN A 289 2.74 20.07 -38.99
N PRO A 290 3.61 19.07 -39.23
CA PRO A 290 3.17 17.90 -39.96
C PRO A 290 2.31 17.09 -38.98
N GLU A 291 1.17 16.57 -39.43
CA GLU A 291 0.35 15.68 -38.62
C GLU A 291 1.21 14.53 -38.07
N GLU A 292 0.97 14.14 -36.81
CA GLU A 292 1.67 13.03 -36.16
C GLU A 292 1.66 11.80 -37.10
N PRO A 293 2.83 11.29 -37.52
CA PRO A 293 2.90 10.29 -38.58
C PRO A 293 2.13 9.05 -38.14
N GLU A 294 1.19 8.59 -38.97
CA GLU A 294 0.26 7.49 -38.67
C GLU A 294 0.96 6.22 -38.15
N ILE A 295 2.22 6.03 -38.54
CA ILE A 295 3.11 4.96 -38.11
C ILE A 295 3.30 4.95 -36.57
N ILE A 296 3.42 6.11 -35.91
CA ILE A 296 3.54 6.19 -34.45
C ILE A 296 2.22 5.77 -33.78
N ARG A 297 1.08 6.15 -34.36
CA ARG A 297 -0.25 5.73 -33.88
C ARG A 297 -0.47 4.23 -34.05
N HIS A 298 -0.05 3.66 -35.18
CA HIS A 298 -0.17 2.23 -35.50
C HIS A 298 0.69 1.33 -34.61
N VAL A 299 1.92 1.75 -34.27
CA VAL A 299 2.77 0.95 -33.36
C VAL A 299 2.22 0.97 -31.93
N ALA A 300 1.68 2.10 -31.47
CA ALA A 300 1.06 2.21 -30.15
C ALA A 300 -0.23 1.39 -30.03
N SER A 301 -1.03 1.28 -31.10
CA SER A 301 -2.24 0.46 -31.14
C SER A 301 -1.92 -1.05 -31.23
N ASN A 302 -0.88 -1.43 -31.97
CA ASN A 302 -0.48 -2.85 -32.13
C ASN A 302 0.11 -3.47 -30.84
N LEU A 303 0.73 -2.67 -29.97
CA LEU A 303 1.15 -3.11 -28.63
C LEU A 303 -0.02 -3.54 -27.73
N ARG A 304 -1.25 -3.11 -28.02
CA ARG A 304 -2.44 -3.47 -27.23
C ARG A 304 -3.14 -4.76 -27.69
N ARG A 305 -2.81 -5.32 -28.85
CA ARG A 305 -3.67 -6.32 -29.52
C ARG A 305 -3.07 -7.71 -29.70
N GLN A 306 -1.80 -7.95 -29.41
CA GLN A 306 -1.25 -9.30 -29.58
C GLN A 306 -1.34 -10.15 -28.29
N PRO A 307 -2.06 -11.28 -28.31
CA PRO A 307 -1.99 -12.26 -27.23
C PRO A 307 -0.58 -12.85 -27.21
N TYR A 308 0.12 -12.65 -26.09
CA TYR A 308 1.46 -13.17 -25.85
C TYR A 308 1.45 -14.70 -25.90
N LYS A 309 1.98 -15.28 -26.97
CA LYS A 309 2.23 -16.72 -27.11
C LYS A 309 3.72 -16.91 -27.39
N GLY A 310 4.54 -17.11 -26.36
CA GLY A 310 5.95 -17.42 -26.60
C GLY A 310 6.86 -17.55 -25.38
N THR A 311 7.47 -18.72 -25.27
CA THR A 311 8.73 -19.02 -24.61
C THR A 311 9.84 -18.97 -25.68
N HIS A 312 10.72 -17.96 -25.64
CA HIS A 312 11.97 -17.82 -26.40
C HIS A 312 11.95 -18.07 -27.94
N GLN A 313 12.12 -17.00 -28.74
CA GLN A 313 12.80 -16.94 -30.08
C GLN A 313 12.45 -15.56 -30.67
N GLY A 314 13.28 -14.79 -31.39
CA GLY A 314 14.58 -15.08 -31.99
C GLY A 314 15.37 -13.82 -32.42
N ARG A 315 16.68 -14.05 -32.54
CA ARG A 315 17.80 -13.24 -33.06
C ARG A 315 17.49 -11.96 -33.86
N ILE A 316 17.58 -10.79 -33.19
CA ILE A 316 18.10 -9.56 -33.79
C ILE A 316 18.98 -8.83 -32.75
N TRP A 317 20.27 -8.77 -33.04
CA TRP A 317 21.41 -8.18 -32.30
C TRP A 317 22.05 -7.11 -33.21
N PRO A 318 22.83 -6.07 -32.78
CA PRO A 318 23.29 -5.62 -31.45
C PRO A 318 23.16 -4.07 -31.22
N LEU A 319 23.44 -3.60 -30.00
CA LEU A 319 24.05 -2.29 -29.58
C LEU A 319 23.68 -1.94 -28.12
N TRP A 320 22.47 -2.29 -27.67
CA TRP A 320 21.98 -1.92 -26.33
C TRP A 320 22.45 -2.88 -25.21
N ARG A 321 23.01 -4.05 -25.58
CA ARG A 321 23.52 -5.06 -24.65
C ARG A 321 24.72 -4.60 -23.82
N TYR A 322 25.59 -3.72 -24.37
CA TYR A 322 26.80 -3.26 -23.66
C TYR A 322 26.52 -2.50 -22.36
N HIS A 323 25.34 -1.89 -22.22
CA HIS A 323 24.99 -1.12 -21.03
C HIS A 323 24.03 -1.82 -20.05
N LEU A 324 23.26 -2.81 -20.49
CA LEU A 324 22.25 -3.48 -19.65
C LEU A 324 22.72 -4.82 -19.05
N LEU A 325 23.60 -5.57 -19.71
CA LEU A 325 24.11 -6.86 -19.22
C LEU A 325 24.89 -6.73 -17.90
N LYS A 326 25.65 -5.65 -17.71
CA LYS A 326 26.44 -5.43 -16.48
C LYS A 326 25.57 -5.39 -15.21
N ASN A 327 24.32 -4.94 -15.31
CA ASN A 327 23.42 -4.87 -14.15
C ASN A 327 22.69 -6.20 -13.90
N ARG A 328 22.31 -6.93 -14.96
CA ARG A 328 21.65 -8.24 -14.81
C ARG A 328 22.59 -9.28 -14.21
N GLN A 329 23.84 -9.35 -14.66
CA GLN A 329 24.85 -10.24 -14.08
C GLN A 329 25.14 -9.89 -12.61
N ARG A 330 25.21 -8.60 -12.26
CA ARG A 330 25.36 -8.16 -10.85
C ARG A 330 24.18 -8.56 -9.98
N ASP A 331 22.95 -8.41 -10.46
CA ASP A 331 21.75 -8.77 -9.69
C ASP A 331 21.58 -10.30 -9.57
N GLU A 332 21.95 -11.05 -10.59
CA GLU A 332 21.94 -12.52 -10.59
C GLU A 332 23.00 -13.09 -9.64
N VAL A 333 24.23 -12.56 -9.68
CA VAL A 333 25.29 -12.88 -8.70
C VAL A 333 24.85 -12.53 -7.28
N ARG A 334 24.18 -11.39 -7.05
CA ARG A 334 23.63 -11.03 -5.74
C ARG A 334 22.53 -11.97 -5.27
N ARG A 335 21.65 -12.44 -6.17
CA ARG A 335 20.58 -13.39 -5.82
C ARG A 335 21.16 -14.77 -5.48
N ILE A 336 22.12 -15.25 -6.26
CA ILE A 336 22.83 -16.51 -6.00
C ILE A 336 23.59 -16.40 -4.66
N GLY A 337 24.28 -15.28 -4.42
CA GLY A 337 24.94 -15.00 -3.15
C GLY A 337 23.99 -15.01 -1.94
N LYS A 338 22.81 -14.39 -2.05
CA LYS A 338 21.80 -14.39 -0.98
C LYS A 338 21.21 -15.77 -0.72
N LYS A 339 20.94 -16.57 -1.78
CA LYS A 339 20.46 -17.96 -1.62
C LYS A 339 21.53 -18.83 -0.95
N GLY A 340 22.80 -18.70 -1.35
CA GLY A 340 23.92 -19.40 -0.73
C GLY A 340 24.19 -18.97 0.71
N ALA A 341 24.01 -17.70 1.05
CA ALA A 341 24.11 -17.22 2.43
C ALA A 341 22.98 -17.77 3.33
N LYS A 342 21.75 -17.82 2.81
CA LYS A 342 20.60 -18.41 3.53
C LYS A 342 20.78 -19.92 3.75
N ALA A 343 21.30 -20.64 2.75
CA ALA A 343 21.60 -22.07 2.87
C ALA A 343 22.69 -22.33 3.92
N ARG A 344 23.78 -21.56 3.91
CA ARG A 344 24.85 -21.65 4.93
C ARG A 344 24.37 -21.34 6.34
N ARG A 345 23.47 -20.37 6.50
CA ARG A 345 22.89 -20.05 7.81
C ARG A 345 22.01 -21.19 8.34
N ARG A 346 21.22 -21.83 7.47
CA ARG A 346 20.44 -23.02 7.83
C ARG A 346 21.32 -24.20 8.23
N ALA A 347 22.39 -24.46 7.47
CA ALA A 347 23.35 -25.53 7.80
C ALA A 347 24.03 -25.30 9.16
N ARG A 348 24.44 -24.06 9.46
CA ARG A 348 25.01 -23.74 10.78
C ARG A 348 24.02 -23.90 11.93
N ASN A 349 22.76 -23.51 11.72
CA ASN A 349 21.74 -23.68 12.74
C ASN A 349 21.47 -25.18 12.99
N SER A 350 21.36 -26.00 11.94
CA SER A 350 21.19 -27.45 12.11
C SER A 350 22.41 -28.13 12.76
N GLU A 351 23.63 -27.67 12.47
CA GLU A 351 24.83 -28.14 13.15
C GLU A 351 24.85 -27.75 14.64
N ALA A 352 24.42 -26.52 14.97
CA ALA A 352 24.33 -26.07 16.36
C ALA A 352 23.25 -26.85 17.14
N GLU A 353 22.10 -27.12 16.53
CA GLU A 353 21.04 -27.96 17.11
C GLU A 353 21.51 -29.40 17.33
N ALA A 354 22.24 -29.97 16.35
CA ALA A 354 22.82 -31.30 16.49
C ALA A 354 23.86 -31.36 17.63
N GLN A 355 24.72 -30.34 17.76
CA GLN A 355 25.71 -30.25 18.83
C GLN A 355 25.07 -30.12 20.23
N GLN A 356 23.96 -29.38 20.35
CA GLN A 356 23.20 -29.31 21.60
C GLN A 356 22.58 -30.67 21.98
N HIS A 357 22.10 -31.44 21.00
CA HIS A 357 21.59 -32.79 21.26
C HIS A 357 22.68 -33.75 21.73
N TYR A 358 23.89 -33.68 21.17
CA TYR A 358 25.03 -34.48 21.66
C TYR A 358 25.44 -34.10 23.09
N PHE A 359 25.49 -32.81 23.41
CA PHE A 359 25.86 -32.36 24.76
C PHE A 359 24.82 -32.71 25.84
N ASN A 360 23.53 -32.76 25.47
CA ASN A 360 22.47 -33.14 26.41
C ASN A 360 22.25 -34.66 26.49
N GLY A 361 22.66 -35.43 25.48
CA GLY A 361 22.51 -36.89 25.45
C GLY A 361 23.46 -37.64 26.38
N ASP A 362 24.69 -37.14 26.56
CA ASP A 362 25.70 -37.82 27.38
C ASP A 362 25.63 -37.46 28.89
N ALA A 363 24.78 -36.51 29.28
CA ALA A 363 24.67 -36.06 30.67
C ALA A 363 23.71 -36.89 31.55
N PHE A 364 22.94 -37.84 30.96
CA PHE A 364 21.94 -38.65 31.70
C PHE A 364 22.33 -40.12 31.90
N GLY A 365 23.55 -40.50 31.55
CA GLY A 365 24.01 -41.88 31.55
C GLY A 365 24.72 -42.38 32.81
N ILE A 366 24.71 -41.67 33.94
CA ILE A 366 25.27 -42.19 35.20
C ILE A 366 24.45 -41.61 36.35
N LEU A 367 24.09 -42.46 37.32
CA LEU A 367 23.32 -42.21 38.56
C LEU A 367 21.85 -42.64 38.52
N SER A 368 21.61 -43.95 38.59
CA SER A 368 20.47 -44.47 39.38
C SER A 368 20.67 -45.95 39.72
N GLU A 369 21.58 -46.24 40.66
CA GLU A 369 21.46 -47.45 41.47
C GLU A 369 21.12 -47.06 42.93
N GLY A 370 19.90 -47.43 43.31
CA GLY A 370 19.60 -48.03 44.62
C GLY A 370 19.79 -47.19 45.88
N SER A 371 18.72 -46.52 46.32
CA SER A 371 18.49 -46.40 47.77
C SER A 371 16.98 -46.50 48.06
N PRO A 372 16.50 -47.61 48.63
CA PRO A 372 15.08 -47.79 48.95
C PRO A 372 14.68 -46.89 50.12
N ARG A 373 13.65 -46.06 49.92
CA ARG A 373 12.98 -45.30 50.99
C ARG A 373 12.16 -46.25 51.86
N PRO A 374 12.24 -46.14 53.20
CA PRO A 374 11.43 -46.96 54.10
C PRO A 374 9.97 -46.49 54.10
N GLU A 375 9.07 -47.46 54.07
CA GLU A 375 7.62 -47.31 54.20
C GLU A 375 7.28 -46.81 55.62
N TYR A 376 6.56 -45.69 55.71
CA TYR A 376 5.92 -45.25 56.95
C TYR A 376 4.43 -45.56 56.88
N HIS A 377 4.00 -46.51 57.71
CA HIS A 377 2.60 -46.79 58.02
C HIS A 377 1.98 -45.64 58.83
N PRO A 378 0.80 -45.11 58.46
CA PRO A 378 0.01 -44.27 59.35
C PRO A 378 -0.82 -45.15 60.29
N LEU A 379 -0.53 -45.04 61.59
CA LEU A 379 -1.40 -45.55 62.66
C LEU A 379 -2.66 -44.69 62.78
N ALA A 380 -3.77 -45.38 62.99
CA ALA A 380 -5.11 -44.83 63.17
C ALA A 380 -5.36 -44.33 64.60
N SER A 381 -6.36 -43.43 64.70
CA SER A 381 -7.24 -43.13 65.85
C SER A 381 -6.59 -42.42 67.04
N PHE A 382 -7.22 -41.47 67.76
CA PHE A 382 -8.63 -41.26 68.15
C PHE A 382 -8.96 -39.76 68.28
#